data_AF-A0A7D7QL95-F1
#
_entry.id   AF-A0A7D7QL95-F1
#
_cell.length_a   1.000
_cell.length_b   1.000
_cell.length_c   1.000
_cell.angle_alpha   90.00
_cell.angle_beta   90.00
_cell.angle_gamma   90.00
#
_symmetry.space_group_name_H-M   'P 1'
#
loop_
_entity.id
_entity.type
_entity.pdbx_description
1 polymer ?
#
loop_
_entity_poly.entity_id
_entity_poly.type
_entity_poly.pdbx_seq_one_letter_code
_entity_poly.pdbx_strand_id
1 'polypeptide(L)'
;MTMTTSFKDFSSPLTDVTFKLFDVDISNSKTWQDRVILKGFLGDQVVNAIFNPVLSQKNTIQQVDAYTLDGIGFDSDATNGDFGTVLVKFASAIDRFELVFTDGDDIGTRNPDSHGIGIGDIKYTASSQSVPEPASILGLLAFGTFGVSSVLKRKR
;
A
#
# COMPACT_ATOMS: atom_id res chain seq x y z
N MET A 1 -21.85 -9.26 -0.36
CA MET A 1 -21.55 -8.86 1.04
C MET A 1 -20.34 -7.99 0.88
N THR A 2 -20.36 -6.77 1.40
CA THR A 2 -19.25 -5.86 1.16
C THR A 2 -18.41 -5.74 2.41
N MET A 3 -17.14 -6.09 2.30
CA MET A 3 -16.13 -5.86 3.32
C MET A 3 -15.18 -4.78 2.84
N THR A 4 -14.85 -3.84 3.72
CA THR A 4 -13.87 -2.80 3.44
C THR A 4 -12.79 -2.86 4.51
N THR A 5 -11.54 -2.86 4.08
CA THR A 5 -10.38 -2.74 4.96
C THR A 5 -9.46 -1.63 4.47
N SER A 6 -8.83 -0.94 5.40
CA SER A 6 -7.90 0.15 5.11
C SER A 6 -6.60 -0.08 5.84
N PHE A 7 -5.50 0.04 5.12
CA PHE A 7 -4.15 -0.01 5.64
C PHE A 7 -3.62 1.43 5.61
N LYS A 8 -3.45 2.03 6.77
CA LYS A 8 -3.21 3.47 6.95
C LYS A 8 -2.37 3.73 8.21
N ASP A 9 -2.19 5.00 8.53
CA ASP A 9 -1.46 5.47 9.73
C ASP A 9 0.02 5.03 9.73
N PHE A 10 0.60 4.90 8.53
CA PHE A 10 2.04 4.71 8.38
C PHE A 10 2.79 5.96 8.87
N SER A 11 3.93 5.76 9.53
CA SER A 11 4.74 6.87 10.08
C SER A 11 5.33 7.79 9.01
N SER A 12 5.38 7.34 7.76
CA SER A 12 5.82 8.07 6.58
C SER A 12 5.20 7.44 5.33
N PRO A 13 5.13 8.15 4.19
CA PRO A 13 4.76 7.55 2.92
C PRO A 13 5.64 6.33 2.61
N LEU A 14 5.01 5.28 2.09
CA LEU A 14 5.65 4.04 1.69
C LEU A 14 5.93 4.07 0.19
N THR A 15 7.14 3.68 -0.21
CA THR A 15 7.51 3.44 -1.61
C THR A 15 7.64 1.95 -1.87
N ASP A 16 7.61 1.55 -3.15
CA ASP A 16 7.77 0.16 -3.58
C ASP A 16 6.81 -0.82 -2.88
N VAL A 17 5.62 -0.34 -2.54
CA VAL A 17 4.60 -1.17 -1.89
C VAL A 17 4.14 -2.24 -2.86
N THR A 18 4.30 -3.49 -2.43
CA THR A 18 3.87 -4.68 -3.15
C THR A 18 3.25 -5.68 -2.19
N PHE A 19 2.28 -6.45 -2.66
CA PHE A 19 1.70 -7.58 -1.93
C PHE A 19 1.04 -8.54 -2.91
N LYS A 20 0.71 -9.75 -2.44
CA LYS A 20 -0.08 -10.70 -3.21
C LYS A 20 -1.52 -10.72 -2.73
N LEU A 21 -2.43 -10.67 -3.70
CA LEU A 21 -3.81 -11.13 -3.55
C LEU A 21 -3.86 -12.59 -3.96
N PHE A 22 -4.52 -13.42 -3.17
CA PHE A 22 -4.69 -14.84 -3.41
C PHE A 22 -6.16 -15.18 -3.60
N ASP A 23 -6.41 -16.24 -4.37
CA ASP A 23 -7.72 -16.90 -4.50
C ASP A 23 -8.82 -15.99 -5.07
N VAL A 24 -8.49 -15.08 -5.99
CA VAL A 24 -9.51 -14.31 -6.72
C VAL A 24 -10.13 -15.18 -7.81
N ASP A 25 -11.36 -15.64 -7.59
CA ASP A 25 -12.04 -16.59 -8.48
C ASP A 25 -13.59 -16.52 -8.42
N ILE A 26 -14.25 -17.49 -9.04
CA ILE A 26 -15.71 -17.60 -9.08
C ILE A 26 -16.15 -19.04 -8.86
N SER A 27 -17.25 -19.25 -8.15
CA SER A 27 -17.80 -20.59 -7.98
C SER A 27 -18.22 -21.19 -9.32
N ASN A 28 -17.97 -22.48 -9.54
CA ASN A 28 -18.38 -23.16 -10.79
C ASN A 28 -19.90 -23.11 -11.00
N SER A 29 -20.67 -23.07 -9.91
CA SER A 29 -22.13 -22.93 -9.92
C SER A 29 -22.59 -21.47 -10.03
N LYS A 30 -21.68 -20.52 -10.17
CA LYS A 30 -21.94 -19.06 -10.23
C LYS A 30 -22.82 -18.56 -9.09
N THR A 31 -22.53 -19.06 -7.90
CA THR A 31 -23.24 -18.69 -6.67
C THR A 31 -22.56 -17.58 -5.88
N TRP A 32 -21.28 -17.35 -6.14
CA TRP A 32 -20.47 -16.27 -5.62
C TRP A 32 -19.37 -15.98 -6.64
N GLN A 33 -18.90 -14.73 -6.68
CA GLN A 33 -17.81 -14.26 -7.53
C GLN A 33 -17.00 -13.24 -6.74
N ASP A 34 -15.70 -13.43 -6.67
CA ASP A 34 -14.85 -12.53 -5.91
C ASP A 34 -14.58 -11.25 -6.70
N ARG A 35 -14.97 -10.11 -6.12
CA ARG A 35 -14.66 -8.79 -6.65
C ARG A 35 -13.78 -8.05 -5.65
N VAL A 36 -12.61 -7.63 -6.11
CA VAL A 36 -11.65 -6.86 -5.33
C VAL A 36 -11.46 -5.49 -5.97
N ILE A 37 -11.76 -4.43 -5.22
CA ILE A 37 -11.53 -3.05 -5.64
C ILE A 37 -10.42 -2.48 -4.75
N LEU A 38 -9.33 -2.02 -5.38
CA LEU A 38 -8.15 -1.55 -4.66
C LEU A 38 -7.77 -0.14 -5.09
N LYS A 39 -7.59 0.73 -4.10
CA LYS A 39 -7.14 2.12 -4.31
C LYS A 39 -6.02 2.49 -3.34
N GLY A 40 -4.92 3.01 -3.88
CA GLY A 40 -3.86 3.62 -3.09
C GLY A 40 -4.07 5.12 -2.98
N PHE A 41 -3.48 5.75 -1.99
CA PHE A 41 -3.58 7.19 -1.79
C PHE A 41 -2.27 7.79 -1.28
N LEU A 42 -2.01 9.03 -1.66
CA LEU A 42 -1.02 9.91 -1.03
C LEU A 42 -1.72 11.23 -0.71
N GLY A 43 -2.05 11.45 0.57
CA GLY A 43 -2.99 12.48 0.99
C GLY A 43 -4.35 12.25 0.31
N ASP A 44 -4.83 13.26 -0.41
CA ASP A 44 -6.09 13.18 -1.14
C ASP A 44 -5.93 12.70 -2.60
N GLN A 45 -4.70 12.45 -3.04
CA GLN A 45 -4.42 11.99 -4.40
C GLN A 45 -4.56 10.47 -4.50
N VAL A 46 -5.37 10.00 -5.46
CA VAL A 46 -5.50 8.58 -5.77
C VAL A 46 -4.27 8.11 -6.52
N VAL A 47 -3.70 7.00 -6.05
CA VAL A 47 -2.58 6.30 -6.66
C VAL A 47 -3.07 4.95 -7.18
N ASN A 48 -2.91 4.74 -8.48
CA ASN A 48 -3.35 3.51 -9.13
C ASN A 48 -2.52 2.30 -8.66
N ALA A 49 -3.23 1.20 -8.42
CA ALA A 49 -2.63 -0.11 -8.34
C ALA A 49 -2.31 -0.64 -9.75
N ILE A 50 -1.30 -1.48 -9.83
CA ILE A 50 -0.88 -2.22 -11.01
C ILE A 50 -1.04 -3.69 -10.65
N PHE A 51 -1.86 -4.40 -11.44
CA PHE A 51 -2.17 -5.81 -11.24
C PHE A 51 -1.35 -6.66 -12.20
N ASN A 52 -0.53 -7.56 -11.66
CA ASN A 52 0.25 -8.51 -12.45
C ASN A 52 -0.15 -9.95 -12.05
N PRO A 53 -1.01 -10.62 -12.84
CA PRO A 53 -1.35 -12.02 -12.62
C PRO A 53 -0.09 -12.90 -12.57
N VAL A 54 0.02 -13.80 -11.58
CA VAL A 54 1.23 -14.62 -11.38
C VAL A 54 1.31 -15.77 -12.38
N LEU A 55 0.17 -16.33 -12.79
CA LEU A 55 0.09 -17.44 -13.74
C LEU A 55 -0.66 -16.99 -15.00
N SER A 56 -0.04 -17.14 -16.17
CA SER A 56 -0.63 -16.70 -17.44
C SER A 56 -1.47 -17.77 -18.15
N GLN A 57 -1.24 -19.06 -17.87
CA GLN A 57 -1.89 -20.16 -18.59
C GLN A 57 -3.14 -20.72 -17.90
N LYS A 58 -3.42 -20.29 -16.67
CA LYS A 58 -4.59 -20.67 -15.86
C LYS A 58 -4.95 -19.48 -14.99
N ASN A 59 -5.49 -18.44 -15.60
CA ASN A 59 -5.78 -17.19 -14.91
C ASN A 59 -7.27 -17.14 -14.59
N THR A 60 -7.61 -17.10 -13.31
CA THR A 60 -8.99 -16.90 -12.83
C THR A 60 -9.27 -15.43 -12.53
N ILE A 61 -8.42 -14.50 -12.97
CA ILE A 61 -8.63 -13.06 -12.76
C ILE A 61 -8.94 -12.36 -14.07
N GLN A 62 -9.95 -11.50 -14.03
CA GLN A 62 -10.21 -10.48 -15.03
C GLN A 62 -10.07 -9.10 -14.40
N GLN A 63 -9.28 -8.22 -15.01
CA GLN A 63 -9.30 -6.80 -14.66
C GLN A 63 -10.46 -6.11 -15.40
N VAL A 64 -11.42 -5.59 -14.65
CA VAL A 64 -12.64 -4.97 -15.18
C VAL A 64 -12.45 -3.48 -15.43
N ASP A 65 -11.71 -2.81 -14.54
CA ASP A 65 -11.33 -1.40 -14.68
C ASP A 65 -9.97 -1.12 -14.03
N ALA A 66 -9.60 0.15 -13.85
CA ALA A 66 -8.31 0.55 -13.28
C ALA A 66 -8.06 0.08 -11.83
N TYR A 67 -9.11 -0.23 -11.08
CA TYR A 67 -9.08 -0.55 -9.65
C TYR A 67 -9.70 -1.91 -9.32
N THR A 68 -10.48 -2.47 -10.24
CA THR A 68 -11.35 -3.62 -9.99
C THR A 68 -10.84 -4.87 -10.67
N LEU A 69 -10.70 -5.94 -9.88
CA LEU A 69 -10.50 -7.31 -10.32
C LEU A 69 -11.74 -8.13 -10.02
N ASP A 70 -12.17 -8.93 -10.98
CA ASP A 70 -13.19 -9.96 -10.80
C ASP A 70 -12.56 -11.34 -10.98
N GLY A 71 -13.01 -12.29 -10.18
CA GLY A 71 -12.77 -13.70 -10.41
C GLY A 71 -13.55 -14.21 -11.62
N ILE A 72 -12.92 -15.02 -12.45
CA ILE A 72 -13.52 -15.67 -13.62
C ILE A 72 -13.19 -17.16 -13.61
N GLY A 73 -14.06 -17.95 -14.22
CA GLY A 73 -13.81 -19.38 -14.40
C GLY A 73 -12.75 -19.57 -15.47
N PHE A 74 -11.69 -20.30 -15.16
CA PHE A 74 -10.69 -20.71 -16.15
C PHE A 74 -11.09 -22.03 -16.85
N ASP A 75 -11.70 -22.95 -16.11
CA ASP A 75 -12.21 -24.24 -16.58
C ASP A 75 -13.42 -24.63 -15.73
N SER A 76 -14.50 -25.14 -16.34
CA SER A 76 -15.77 -25.44 -15.68
C SER A 76 -15.67 -26.53 -14.60
N ASP A 77 -14.63 -27.36 -14.66
CA ASP A 77 -14.40 -28.48 -13.73
C ASP A 77 -13.18 -28.29 -12.82
N ALA A 78 -12.45 -27.18 -12.93
CA ALA A 78 -11.28 -26.94 -12.11
C ALA A 78 -11.68 -26.42 -10.72
N THR A 79 -11.02 -26.92 -9.68
CA THR A 79 -10.92 -26.21 -8.40
C THR A 79 -9.99 -25.02 -8.63
N ASN A 80 -10.53 -23.81 -8.57
CA ASN A 80 -9.81 -22.59 -8.95
C ASN A 80 -8.56 -22.29 -8.10
N GLY A 81 -8.47 -22.80 -6.86
CA GLY A 81 -7.24 -22.85 -6.06
C GLY A 81 -6.29 -21.63 -6.20
N ASP A 82 -4.99 -21.87 -6.34
CA ASP A 82 -3.97 -20.79 -6.40
C ASP A 82 -3.94 -20.00 -7.73
N PHE A 83 -4.82 -20.30 -8.68
CA PHE A 83 -4.84 -19.69 -10.01
C PHE A 83 -5.34 -18.23 -10.00
N GLY A 84 -5.95 -17.81 -8.88
CA GLY A 84 -6.40 -16.45 -8.59
C GLY A 84 -5.37 -15.56 -7.92
N THR A 85 -4.06 -15.85 -8.08
CA THR A 85 -3.01 -15.05 -7.45
C THR A 85 -2.55 -13.87 -8.31
N VAL A 86 -2.58 -12.66 -7.75
CA VAL A 86 -2.13 -11.41 -8.38
C VAL A 86 -1.06 -10.74 -7.53
N LEU A 87 0.07 -10.39 -8.15
CA LEU A 87 1.01 -9.44 -7.56
C LEU A 87 0.49 -8.02 -7.78
N VAL A 88 0.22 -7.33 -6.68
CA VAL A 88 -0.19 -5.94 -6.66
C VAL A 88 1.02 -5.05 -6.40
N LYS A 89 1.13 -3.95 -7.14
CA LYS A 89 2.09 -2.87 -6.90
C LYS A 89 1.40 -1.51 -7.00
N PHE A 90 1.84 -0.52 -6.22
CA PHE A 90 1.43 0.87 -6.44
C PHE A 90 2.41 1.62 -7.36
N ALA A 91 1.87 2.45 -8.25
CA ALA A 91 2.67 3.16 -9.26
C ALA A 91 3.60 4.23 -8.66
N SER A 92 3.29 4.72 -7.45
CA SER A 92 4.06 5.73 -6.73
C SER A 92 3.96 5.50 -5.22
N ALA A 93 4.55 6.41 -4.44
CA ALA A 93 4.42 6.42 -2.99
C ALA A 93 2.95 6.50 -2.56
N ILE A 94 2.61 5.84 -1.45
CA ILE A 94 1.29 5.88 -0.82
C ILE A 94 1.41 6.06 0.70
N ASP A 95 0.42 6.68 1.34
CA ASP A 95 0.27 6.76 2.80
C ASP A 95 -0.90 5.92 3.34
N ARG A 96 -1.75 5.42 2.45
CA ARG A 96 -2.75 4.40 2.74
C ARG A 96 -3.17 3.66 1.47
N PHE A 97 -3.80 2.51 1.66
CA PHE A 97 -4.61 1.91 0.63
C PHE A 97 -5.88 1.29 1.22
N GLU A 98 -6.91 1.24 0.39
CA GLU A 98 -8.22 0.70 0.72
C GLU A 98 -8.49 -0.48 -0.20
N LEU A 99 -8.92 -1.59 0.41
CA LEU A 99 -9.39 -2.77 -0.29
C LEU A 99 -10.86 -2.98 0.05
N VAL A 100 -11.67 -3.11 -1.00
CA VAL A 100 -13.07 -3.51 -0.90
C VAL A 100 -13.18 -4.90 -1.50
N PHE A 101 -13.71 -5.83 -0.72
CA PHE A 101 -14.10 -7.16 -1.17
C PHE A 101 -15.63 -7.23 -1.25
N THR A 102 -16.15 -7.67 -2.38
CA THR A 102 -17.59 -7.81 -2.59
C THR A 102 -17.89 -8.90 -3.61
N ASP A 103 -19.17 -9.09 -3.90
CA ASP A 103 -19.61 -10.00 -4.95
C ASP A 103 -19.51 -9.30 -6.32
N GLY A 104 -19.01 -10.01 -7.33
CA GLY A 104 -19.11 -9.60 -8.72
C GLY A 104 -20.51 -9.79 -9.31
N ASP A 105 -20.67 -9.45 -10.59
CA ASP A 105 -21.98 -9.44 -11.26
C ASP A 105 -22.31 -10.74 -12.03
N ASP A 106 -21.36 -11.67 -12.18
CA ASP A 106 -21.55 -12.95 -12.90
C ASP A 106 -22.12 -14.05 -11.98
N ILE A 107 -23.11 -13.70 -11.16
CA ILE A 107 -23.78 -14.63 -10.22
C ILE A 107 -25.27 -14.76 -10.52
N GLY A 108 -25.77 -16.00 -10.54
CA GLY A 108 -27.18 -16.29 -10.80
C GLY A 108 -28.02 -16.36 -9.52
N THR A 109 -27.62 -17.24 -8.59
CA THR A 109 -28.25 -17.39 -7.28
C THR A 109 -27.20 -17.25 -6.20
N ARG A 110 -27.28 -16.17 -5.42
CA ARG A 110 -26.28 -15.84 -4.43
C ARG A 110 -26.26 -16.82 -3.26
N ASN A 111 -25.14 -17.52 -3.07
CA ASN A 111 -24.85 -18.33 -1.89
C ASN A 111 -23.35 -18.15 -1.54
N PRO A 112 -23.01 -17.41 -0.47
CA PRO A 112 -21.62 -17.01 -0.17
C PRO A 112 -20.86 -18.00 0.73
N ASP A 113 -21.39 -19.20 1.01
CA ASP A 113 -20.94 -20.07 2.12
C ASP A 113 -19.47 -20.57 2.06
N SER A 114 -18.65 -20.18 1.08
CA SER A 114 -17.22 -20.54 1.01
C SER A 114 -16.39 -19.61 0.10
N HIS A 115 -16.68 -18.31 0.03
CA HIS A 115 -15.89 -17.37 -0.80
C HIS A 115 -15.07 -16.39 0.03
N GLY A 116 -13.89 -16.01 -0.46
CA GLY A 116 -13.00 -15.12 0.26
C GLY A 116 -11.60 -15.07 -0.36
N ILE A 117 -10.89 -13.99 -0.05
CA ILE A 117 -9.56 -13.72 -0.59
C ILE A 117 -8.48 -13.73 0.49
N GLY A 118 -7.25 -14.02 0.07
CA GLY A 118 -6.05 -13.86 0.90
C GLY A 118 -5.27 -12.59 0.56
N ILE A 119 -4.64 -11.97 1.56
CA ILE A 119 -3.63 -10.93 1.38
C ILE A 119 -2.36 -11.37 2.10
N GLY A 120 -1.22 -11.32 1.42
CA GLY A 120 0.06 -11.71 2.00
C GLY A 120 1.27 -11.20 1.23
N ASP A 121 2.46 -11.64 1.64
CA ASP A 121 3.74 -11.25 1.04
C ASP A 121 3.94 -9.73 0.92
N ILE A 122 3.43 -8.97 1.89
CA ILE A 122 3.48 -7.50 1.89
C ILE A 122 4.94 -7.05 2.05
N LYS A 123 5.40 -6.21 1.12
CA LYS A 123 6.73 -5.58 1.13
C LYS A 123 6.59 -4.10 0.80
N TYR A 124 7.39 -3.28 1.46
CA TYR A 124 7.43 -1.84 1.24
C TYR A 124 8.76 -1.27 1.74
N THR A 125 9.08 -0.07 1.28
CA THR A 125 10.18 0.75 1.79
C THR A 125 9.58 1.96 2.49
N ALA A 126 9.93 2.17 3.75
CA ALA A 126 9.56 3.41 4.44
C ALA A 126 10.49 4.54 3.97
N SER A 127 9.94 5.68 3.54
CA SER A 127 10.78 6.84 3.26
C SER A 127 11.36 7.37 4.57
N SER A 128 12.68 7.32 4.74
CA SER A 128 13.31 7.97 5.89
C SER A 128 13.26 9.49 5.67
N GLN A 129 12.46 10.18 6.47
CA GLN A 129 12.57 11.63 6.57
C GLN A 129 13.80 11.91 7.43
N SER A 130 14.97 12.04 6.80
CA SER A 130 16.17 12.48 7.52
C SER A 130 15.91 13.90 8.01
N VAL A 131 15.67 14.06 9.31
CA VAL A 131 15.66 15.38 9.94
C VAL A 131 17.06 15.95 9.75
N PRO A 132 17.23 17.10 9.05
CA PRO A 132 18.53 17.75 9.01
C PRO A 132 18.89 18.10 10.45
N GLU A 133 20.02 17.60 10.94
CA GLU A 133 20.52 18.02 12.25
C GLU A 133 20.63 19.55 12.23
N PRO A 134 20.12 20.26 13.26
CA PRO A 134 20.35 21.69 13.35
C PRO A 134 21.86 21.89 13.34
N ALA A 135 22.37 22.58 12.31
CA ALA A 135 23.77 22.97 12.22
C ALA A 135 24.14 23.58 13.58
N SER A 136 25.01 22.88 14.31
CA SER A 136 25.33 23.22 15.69
C SER A 136 25.75 24.68 15.76
N ILE A 137 24.91 25.52 16.38
CA ILE A 137 25.23 26.90 16.78
C ILE A 137 26.17 26.83 18.01
N LEU A 138 27.17 25.96 17.96
CA LEU A 138 28.24 25.87 18.95
C LEU A 138 29.51 26.60 18.49
N GLY A 139 29.52 27.12 17.25
CA GLY A 139 30.60 27.96 16.71
C GLY A 139 30.47 29.46 17.02
N LEU A 140 29.37 29.94 17.60
CA LEU A 140 29.13 31.39 17.78
C LEU A 140 29.50 31.95 19.17
N LEU A 141 30.05 31.13 20.09
CA LEU A 141 30.39 31.56 21.45
C LEU A 141 31.89 31.47 21.80
N ALA A 142 32.78 31.55 20.81
CA ALA A 142 34.23 31.61 21.07
C ALA A 142 34.78 33.02 20.81
N PHE A 143 35.49 33.54 21.83
CA PHE A 143 36.27 34.80 21.92
C PHE A 143 35.53 36.05 22.40
N GLY A 144 35.24 36.07 23.71
CA GLY A 144 34.88 37.27 24.45
C GLY A 144 35.45 37.32 25.88
N THR A 145 36.65 36.80 26.10
CA THR A 145 37.46 37.00 27.33
C THR A 145 38.93 37.04 26.85
N PHE A 146 39.80 38.01 27.14
CA PHE A 146 40.22 38.58 28.42
C PHE A 146 40.90 39.95 28.19
N GLY A 147 40.83 40.85 29.18
CA GLY A 147 41.61 42.08 29.19
C GLY A 147 41.36 42.98 30.39
N VAL A 148 41.46 42.46 31.61
CA VAL A 148 41.58 43.30 32.82
C VAL A 148 43.05 43.65 33.00
N SER A 149 43.39 44.94 32.98
CA SER A 149 44.65 45.45 33.57
C SER A 149 44.44 46.91 34.00
N SER A 150 44.43 47.11 35.30
CA SER A 150 44.55 48.40 35.98
C SER A 150 45.92 49.02 35.72
N VAL A 151 46.04 50.36 35.68
CA VAL A 151 47.24 51.12 36.10
C VAL A 151 47.00 52.64 36.11
N LEU A 152 47.11 53.20 37.32
CA LEU A 152 47.63 54.51 37.77
C LEU A 152 47.02 55.85 37.29
N LYS A 153 46.41 56.53 38.27
CA LYS A 153 46.37 58.00 38.43
C LYS A 153 47.72 58.64 38.09
N ARG A 154 47.70 59.74 37.34
CA ARG A 154 48.76 60.77 37.40
C ARG A 154 48.16 62.17 37.38
N LYS A 155 48.51 62.97 38.40
CA LYS A 155 48.20 64.40 38.54
C LYS A 155 48.82 65.20 37.38
N ARG A 156 48.09 66.21 36.91
CA ARG A 156 48.52 67.63 36.97
C ARG A 156 47.29 68.49 37.15
#